data_AF-A0A7G7KRP8-F1
#
_entry.id   AF-A0A7G7KRP8-F1
#
_cell.length_a   1.000
_cell.length_b   1.000
_cell.length_c   1.000
_cell.angle_alpha   90.00
_cell.angle_beta   90.00
_cell.angle_gamma   90.00
#
_symmetry.space_group_name_H-M   'P 1'
#
loop_
_entity.id
_entity.type
_entity.pdbx_description
1 polymer ?
#
loop_
_entity_poly.entity_id
_entity_poly.type
_entity_poly.pdbx_seq_one_letter_code
_entity_poly.pdbx_strand_id
1 'polypeptide(L)'
;MHSFQPNEPDRSDEGHSPLEAFSHYRGPDWSPERLLFHQNLERFADRVGLIVGLQGNGKITQDAAYDEIKKLWSELGLSRSHLFEA
;
A
#
# COMPACT_ATOMS: atom_id res chain seq x y z
N MET A 1 -24.22 -62.55 -22.32
CA MET A 1 -22.80 -62.36 -21.99
C MET A 1 -22.47 -60.88 -22.11
N HIS A 2 -22.47 -60.15 -21.00
CA HIS A 2 -21.85 -58.82 -20.90
C HIS A 2 -21.10 -58.81 -19.57
N SER A 3 -19.79 -58.66 -19.66
CA SER A 3 -18.83 -58.83 -18.58
C SER A 3 -18.94 -57.68 -17.57
N PHE A 4 -18.97 -58.02 -16.27
CA PHE A 4 -18.62 -57.11 -15.19
C PHE A 4 -17.10 -56.85 -15.25
N GLN A 5 -16.69 -55.59 -15.18
CA GLN A 5 -15.33 -55.19 -14.81
C GLN A 5 -15.41 -54.30 -13.56
N PRO A 6 -14.81 -54.69 -12.43
CA PRO A 6 -14.55 -53.79 -11.32
C PRO A 6 -13.12 -53.21 -11.40
N ASN A 7 -12.95 -52.04 -10.77
CA ASN A 7 -11.71 -51.33 -10.32
C ASN A 7 -11.70 -49.89 -10.86
N GLU A 8 -11.31 -48.83 -10.15
CA GLU A 8 -11.01 -48.48 -8.74
C GLU A 8 -11.09 -46.92 -8.70
N PRO A 9 -11.12 -46.24 -7.54
CA PRO A 9 -11.40 -44.80 -7.50
C PRO A 9 -10.16 -44.00 -7.92
N ASP A 10 -10.16 -43.41 -9.12
CA ASP A 10 -9.09 -42.50 -9.52
C ASP A 10 -9.32 -41.11 -8.92
N ARG A 11 -8.54 -40.85 -7.85
CA ARG A 11 -8.40 -39.56 -7.21
C ARG A 11 -7.72 -38.60 -8.19
N SER A 12 -8.50 -37.87 -8.97
CA SER A 12 -8.09 -36.55 -9.44
C SER A 12 -8.54 -35.52 -8.40
N ASP A 13 -7.83 -35.54 -7.26
CA ASP A 13 -7.60 -34.33 -6.48
C ASP A 13 -6.87 -33.38 -7.43
N GLU A 14 -7.63 -32.56 -8.16
CA GLU A 14 -7.07 -31.44 -8.92
C GLU A 14 -6.47 -30.49 -7.88
N GLY A 15 -5.23 -30.81 -7.51
CA GLY A 15 -4.41 -29.96 -6.68
C GLY A 15 -4.28 -28.63 -7.39
N HIS A 16 -5.08 -27.66 -6.95
CA HIS A 16 -4.83 -26.26 -7.20
C HIS A 16 -3.33 -26.05 -6.99
N SER A 17 -2.64 -25.72 -8.07
CA SER A 17 -1.19 -25.53 -8.01
C SER A 17 -0.93 -24.52 -6.90
N PRO A 18 -0.06 -24.78 -5.91
CA PRO A 18 0.24 -23.83 -4.82
C PRO A 18 0.74 -22.46 -5.32
N LEU A 19 1.01 -22.35 -6.63
CA LEU A 19 1.41 -21.16 -7.35
C LEU A 19 0.25 -20.20 -7.65
N GLU A 20 -1.02 -20.59 -7.47
CA GLU A 20 -2.14 -19.64 -7.41
C GLU A 20 -2.07 -18.74 -6.16
N ALA A 21 -1.14 -18.99 -5.23
CA ALA A 21 -0.89 -18.15 -4.06
C ALA A 21 -0.31 -16.76 -4.39
N PHE A 22 0.07 -16.50 -5.65
CA PHE A 22 0.48 -15.17 -6.12
C PHE A 22 -0.62 -14.48 -6.91
N SER A 23 -1.88 -14.57 -6.45
CA SER A 23 -2.86 -13.53 -6.76
C SER A 23 -2.16 -12.20 -6.48
N HIS A 24 -1.90 -11.42 -7.53
CA HIS A 24 -1.12 -10.20 -7.39
C HIS A 24 -1.83 -9.36 -6.32
N TYR A 25 -1.15 -9.09 -5.18
CA TYR A 25 -1.64 -8.27 -4.06
C TYR A 25 -1.83 -6.78 -4.44
N ARG A 26 -2.06 -6.54 -5.73
CA ARG A 26 -2.01 -5.28 -6.42
C ARG A 26 -3.31 -5.20 -7.19
N GLY A 27 -4.17 -4.27 -6.78
CA GLY A 27 -5.37 -3.96 -7.53
C GLY A 27 -5.04 -3.50 -8.95
N PRO A 28 -6.06 -3.39 -9.83
CA PRO A 28 -5.87 -3.01 -11.23
C PRO A 28 -5.15 -1.67 -11.41
N ASP A 29 -5.25 -0.76 -10.43
CA ASP A 29 -4.63 0.56 -10.43
C ASP A 29 -3.22 0.61 -9.81
N TRP A 30 -2.52 -0.53 -9.67
CA TRP A 30 -1.18 -0.51 -9.12
C TRP A 30 -0.14 0.10 -10.08
N SER A 31 0.75 0.93 -9.54
CA SER A 31 1.99 1.33 -10.21
C SER A 31 3.10 1.56 -9.16
N PRO A 32 4.40 1.42 -9.53
CA PRO A 32 5.51 1.75 -8.64
C PRO A 32 5.45 3.19 -8.12
N GLU A 33 5.05 4.14 -8.96
CA GLU A 33 4.92 5.57 -8.65
C GLU A 33 3.83 5.79 -7.60
N ARG A 34 2.68 5.11 -7.74
CA ARG A 34 1.59 5.15 -6.76
C ARG A 34 2.00 4.54 -5.44
N LEU A 35 2.73 3.43 -5.45
CA LEU A 35 3.24 2.83 -4.22
C LEU A 35 4.22 3.76 -3.49
N LEU A 36 5.15 4.37 -4.22
CA LEU A 36 6.12 5.29 -3.63
C LEU A 36 5.46 6.58 -3.15
N PHE A 37 4.52 7.13 -3.91
CA PHE A 37 3.74 8.29 -3.49
C PHE A 37 2.91 7.99 -2.25
N HIS A 38 2.30 6.81 -2.16
CA HIS A 38 1.59 6.38 -0.95
C HIS A 38 2.51 6.36 0.26
N GLN A 39 3.72 5.80 0.15
CA GLN A 39 4.71 5.84 1.23
C GLN A 39 5.09 7.27 1.65
N ASN A 40 5.16 8.21 0.70
CA ASN A 40 5.43 9.61 1.01
C ASN A 40 4.23 10.29 1.69
N LEU A 41 2.99 9.93 1.31
CA LEU A 41 1.77 10.40 1.95
C LEU A 41 1.64 9.89 3.39
N GLU A 42 1.94 8.62 3.63
CA GLU A 42 1.96 8.04 4.98
C GLU A 42 2.97 8.77 5.87
N ARG A 43 4.21 8.96 5.38
CA ARG A 43 5.23 9.75 6.12
C ARG A 43 4.79 11.18 6.39
N PHE A 44 4.09 11.82 5.46
CA PHE A 44 3.52 13.15 5.67
C PHE A 44 2.51 13.13 6.83
N ALA A 45 1.57 12.18 6.83
CA ALA A 45 0.57 12.05 7.88
C ALA A 45 1.20 11.82 9.26
N ASP A 46 2.18 10.92 9.35
CA ASP A 46 2.91 10.64 10.59
C ASP A 46 3.60 11.90 11.15
N ARG A 47 4.29 12.65 10.28
CA ARG A 47 4.99 13.88 10.67
C ARG A 47 4.01 14.97 11.12
N VAL A 48 2.89 15.14 10.43
CA VAL A 48 1.83 16.06 10.84
C VAL A 48 1.30 15.69 12.22
N GLY A 49 1.03 14.40 12.46
CA GLY A 49 0.59 13.90 13.77
C GLY A 49 1.59 14.22 14.88
N LEU A 50 2.89 14.03 14.64
CA LEU A 50 3.94 14.40 15.59
C LEU A 50 3.96 15.91 15.88
N ILE A 51 3.90 16.75 14.83
CA ILE A 51 3.93 18.21 14.97
C ILE A 51 2.73 18.71 15.78
N VAL A 52 1.52 18.22 15.46
CA VAL A 52 0.30 18.57 16.20
C VAL A 52 0.39 18.06 17.65
N GLY A 53 0.94 16.87 17.87
CA GLY A 53 1.22 16.36 19.22
C GLY A 53 2.18 17.26 20.00
N LEU A 54 3.24 17.76 19.38
CA LEU A 54 4.18 18.70 20.01
C LEU A 54 3.53 20.04 20.33
N GLN A 55 2.72 20.58 19.41
CA GLN A 55 1.98 21.83 19.59
C GLN A 55 0.95 21.69 20.73
N GLY A 56 0.14 20.63 20.74
CA GLY A 56 -0.86 20.37 21.77
C GLY A 56 -0.26 20.19 23.17
N ASN A 57 0.98 19.69 23.25
CA ASN A 57 1.75 19.60 24.49
C ASN A 57 2.55 20.87 24.83
N GLY A 58 2.37 21.96 24.08
CA GLY A 58 3.02 23.25 24.32
C GLY A 58 4.53 23.29 24.05
N LYS A 59 5.07 22.32 23.31
CA LYS A 59 6.51 22.24 22.98
C LYS A 59 6.91 23.17 21.85
N ILE A 60 5.97 23.50 20.97
CA ILE A 60 6.12 24.45 19.87
C ILE A 60 4.89 25.35 19.79
N THR A 61 5.05 26.54 19.20
CA THR A 61 3.94 27.48 18.99
C THR A 61 3.04 27.03 17.83
N GLN A 62 1.84 27.59 17.78
CA GLN A 62 0.91 27.38 16.66
C GLN A 62 1.54 27.79 15.32
N ASP A 63 2.19 28.95 15.27
CA ASP A 63 2.82 29.47 14.05
C ASP A 63 3.97 28.57 13.59
N ALA A 64 4.81 28.10 14.52
CA ALA A 64 5.90 27.19 14.21
C ALA A 64 5.38 25.83 13.68
N ALA A 65 4.31 25.31 14.27
CA ALA A 65 3.66 24.09 13.80
C ALA A 65 3.08 24.27 12.38
N TYR A 66 2.41 25.40 12.14
CA TYR A 66 1.84 25.73 10.84
C TYR A 66 2.92 25.84 9.75
N ASP A 67 4.00 26.58 10.02
CA ASP A 67 5.08 26.77 9.06
C ASP A 67 5.75 25.44 8.69
N GLU A 68 5.91 24.53 9.66
CA GLU A 68 6.50 23.22 9.41
C GLU A 68 5.57 22.32 8.58
N ILE A 69 4.28 22.29 8.90
CA ILE A 69 3.28 21.53 8.13
C ILE A 69 3.20 22.07 6.68
N LYS A 70 3.30 23.39 6.50
CA LYS A 70 3.30 24.03 5.18
C LYS A 70 4.51 23.62 4.33
N LYS A 71 5.69 23.46 4.93
CA LYS A 71 6.87 22.92 4.24
C LYS A 71 6.62 21.47 3.82
N LEU A 72 6.14 20.62 4.73
CA LEU A 72 5.83 19.22 4.44
C LEU A 72 4.79 19.07 3.31
N TRP A 73 3.78 19.95 3.27
CA TRP A 73 2.81 19.98 2.19
C TRP A 73 3.46 20.32 0.83
N SER A 74 4.36 21.30 0.82
CA SER A 74 5.10 21.69 -0.38
C SER A 74 6.00 20.54 -0.88
N GLU A 75 6.69 19.86 0.03
CA GLU A 75 7.51 18.68 -0.26
C GLU A 75 6.68 17.52 -0.83
N LEU A 76 5.50 17.24 -0.26
CA LEU A 76 4.59 16.23 -0.76
C LEU A 76 4.10 16.56 -2.18
N GLY A 77 3.79 17.84 -2.44
CA GLY A 77 3.42 18.33 -3.76
C GLY A 77 4.52 18.12 -4.80
N LEU A 78 5.76 18.49 -4.47
CA LEU A 78 6.92 18.26 -5.33
C LEU A 78 7.15 16.76 -5.58
N SER A 79 7.05 15.93 -4.56
CA SER A 79 7.15 14.48 -4.72
C SER A 79 6.10 13.92 -5.67
N ARG A 80 4.87 14.45 -5.67
CA ARG A 80 3.82 14.04 -6.59
C ARG A 80 4.20 14.41 -8.03
N SER A 81 4.59 15.65 -8.28
CA SER A 81 5.02 16.09 -9.61
C SER A 81 6.19 15.25 -10.13
N HIS A 82 7.21 14.99 -9.31
CA HIS A 82 8.34 14.16 -9.72
C HIS A 82 7.97 12.70 -10.08
N LEU A 83 6.91 12.15 -9.49
CA LEU A 83 6.51 10.76 -9.73
C LEU A 83 5.52 10.61 -10.88
N PHE A 84 4.78 11.67 -11.25
CA PHE A 84 3.68 11.57 -12.22
C PHE A 84 3.78 12.53 -13.41
N GLU A 85 4.69 13.52 -13.39
CA GLU A 85 4.86 14.53 -14.44
C GLU A 85 6.26 14.49 -15.10
N ALA A 86 7.07 13.47 -14.79
CA ALA A 86 8.42 13.27 -15.32
C ALA A 86 8.44 12.75 -16.77
#